data_AF-A0A958T3F5-F1
#
_entry.id   AF-A0A958T3F5-F1
#
_cell.length_a   1.000
_cell.length_b   1.000
_cell.length_c   1.000
_cell.angle_alpha   90.00
_cell.angle_beta   90.00
_cell.angle_gamma   90.00
#
_symmetry.space_group_name_H-M   'P 1'
#
loop_
_entity.id
_entity.type
_entity.pdbx_description
1 polymer ?
#
loop_
_entity_poly.entity_id
_entity_poly.type
_entity_poly.pdbx_seq_one_letter_code
_entity_poly.pdbx_strand_id
1 'polypeptide(L)' 'MEYHNPVLLKETVDGLNIHEDGIYVDVTFGGGGHSKEILKRLG' A
#
# COMPACT_ATOMS: atom_id res chain seq x y z
N MET A 1 -15.63 1.29 16.64
CA MET A 1 -14.37 0.54 16.76
C MET A 1 -13.37 1.18 15.82
N GLU A 2 -12.16 1.41 16.29
CA GLU A 2 -11.06 1.84 15.45
C GLU A 2 -10.70 0.69 14.49
N TYR A 3 -10.66 0.97 13.19
CA TYR A 3 -10.25 -0.03 12.20
C TYR A 3 -8.74 -0.26 12.27
N HIS A 4 -8.26 -1.39 11.76
CA HIS A 4 -6.84 -1.75 11.79
C HIS A 4 -5.94 -0.69 11.14
N ASN A 5 -4.92 -0.26 11.87
CA ASN A 5 -3.84 0.58 11.35
C ASN A 5 -2.71 -0.30 10.78
N PRO A 6 -2.41 -0.23 9.47
CA PRO A 6 -1.40 -1.10 8.86
C PRO A 6 0.00 -0.81 9.43
N VAL A 7 0.71 -1.87 9.78
CA VAL A 7 2.06 -1.78 10.35
C VAL A 7 3.06 -1.36 9.27
N LEU A 8 3.95 -0.41 9.61
CA LEU A 8 4.98 0.14 8.71
C LEU A 8 4.44 0.60 7.35
N LEU A 9 3.24 1.19 7.35
CA LEU A 9 2.55 1.57 6.12
C LEU A 9 3.42 2.48 5.23
N LYS A 10 3.95 3.57 5.81
CA LYS A 10 4.69 4.56 5.05
C LYS A 10 6.03 4.01 4.56
N GLU A 11 6.79 3.37 5.44
CA GLU A 11 8.11 2.80 5.13
C GLU A 11 8.01 1.73 4.05
N THR A 12 6.98 0.87 4.12
CA THR A 12 6.74 -0.16 3.10
C THR A 12 6.41 0.46 1.75
N VAL A 13 5.47 1.40 1.70
CA VAL A 13 5.03 1.99 0.42
C VAL A 13 6.09 2.94 -0.16
N ASP A 14 6.81 3.68 0.67
CA ASP A 14 7.95 4.51 0.24
C ASP A 14 9.08 3.62 -0.33
N GLY A 15 9.37 2.48 0.32
CA GLY A 15 10.39 1.54 -0.13
C GLY A 15 10.09 0.83 -1.46
N LEU A 16 8.82 0.78 -1.89
CA LEU A 16 8.43 0.23 -3.19
C LEU A 16 8.80 1.13 -4.37
N ASN A 17 9.20 2.39 -4.12
CA ASN A 17 9.55 3.37 -5.16
C ASN A 17 8.52 3.41 -6.29
N ILE A 18 7.27 3.73 -5.93
CA ILE A 18 6.14 3.61 -6.86
C ILE A 18 6.29 4.55 -8.07
N HIS A 19 6.21 3.95 -9.25
CA HIS A 19 5.96 4.58 -10.54
C HIS A 19 4.45 4.64 -10.83
N GLU A 20 3.97 5.78 -11.34
CA GLU A 20 2.54 6.09 -11.53
C GLU A 20 1.81 5.10 -12.44
N ASP A 21 2.50 4.55 -13.44
CA ASP A 21 1.99 3.56 -14.41
C ASP A 21 2.41 2.12 -14.07
N GLY A 22 2.99 1.91 -12.88
CA GLY A 22 3.50 0.61 -12.45
C GLY A 22 2.41 -0.40 -12.10
N ILE A 23 2.76 -1.69 -12.20
CA ILE A 23 1.91 -2.81 -11.77
C ILE A 23 2.50 -3.42 -10.51
N TYR A 24 1.70 -3.49 -9.45
CA TYR A 24 2.12 -3.97 -8.13
C TYR A 24 1.29 -5.17 -7.69
N VAL A 25 1.93 -6.08 -6.96
CA VAL A 25 1.27 -7.27 -6.41
C VAL A 25 1.33 -7.21 -4.88
N ASP A 26 0.16 -7.15 -4.25
CA ASP A 26 0.03 -7.35 -2.81
C ASP A 26 -0.26 -8.83 -2.54
N VAL A 27 0.80 -9.57 -2.21
CA VAL A 27 0.73 -11.02 -1.92
C VAL A 27 0.16 -11.33 -0.54
N THR A 28 -0.22 -10.31 0.23
CA THR A 28 -0.68 -10.42 1.62
C THR A 28 -1.88 -9.50 1.90
N PHE A 29 -2.74 -9.29 0.89
CA PHE A 29 -3.80 -8.28 0.86
C PHE A 29 -4.46 -7.97 2.21
N GLY A 30 -4.87 -8.97 2.98
CA GLY A 30 -5.40 -8.80 4.33
C GLY A 30 -6.59 -7.82 4.36
N GLY A 31 -6.49 -6.79 5.20
CA GLY A 31 -7.48 -5.70 5.29
C GLY A 31 -7.34 -4.60 4.23
N GLY A 32 -6.45 -4.76 3.25
CA GLY A 32 -6.25 -3.85 2.11
C GLY A 32 -5.54 -2.54 2.44
N GLY A 33 -4.92 -2.41 3.61
CA GLY A 33 -4.29 -1.17 4.08
C GLY A 33 -3.14 -0.69 3.18
N HIS A 34 -2.18 -1.57 2.90
CA HIS A 34 -1.06 -1.29 2.00
C HIS A 34 -1.53 -1.12 0.55
N SER A 35 -2.40 -2.02 0.07
CA SER A 35 -3.03 -1.89 -1.25
C SER A 35 -3.70 -0.53 -1.47
N LYS A 36 -4.49 -0.03 -0.50
CA LYS A 36 -5.14 1.29 -0.58
C LYS A 36 -4.12 2.42 -0.70
N GLU A 37 -3.02 2.34 0.02
CA GLU A 37 -1.98 3.38 -0.01
C GLU A 37 -1.16 3.33 -1.30
N ILE A 38 -0.88 2.14 -1.85
CA ILE A 38 -0.29 1.97 -3.19
C ILE A 38 -1.18 2.65 -4.24
N LEU A 39 -2.48 2.35 -4.25
CA LEU A 39 -3.43 2.91 -5.22
C LEU A 39 -3.52 4.45 -5.20
N LYS A 40 -3.31 5.10 -4.05
CA LYS A 40 -3.30 6.57 -3.97
C LYS A 40 -2.11 7.21 -4.68
N ARG A 41 -1.04 6.45 -4.95
CA ARG A 41 0.19 6.91 -5.60
C ARG A 41 0.28 6.50 -7.07
N LEU A 42 -0.72 5.76 -7.56
CA LEU A 42 -0.90 5.51 -8.99
C LEU A 42 -1.69 6.67 -9.61
N GLY A 43 -1.44 6.92 -10.90
CA GLY A 43 -2.09 7.97 -11.70
C GLY A 43 -3.49 7.60 -12.19
#